data_AF-T1AM22-F1
#
_entry.id   AF-T1AM22-F1
#
_cell.length_a   1.000
_cell.length_b   1.000
_cell.length_c   1.000
_cell.angle_alpha   90.00
_cell.angle_beta   90.00
_cell.angle_gamma   90.00
#
_symmetry.space_group_name_H-M   'P 1'
#
loop_
_entity.id
_entity.type
_entity.pdbx_description
1 polymer ?
#
loop_
_entity_poly.entity_id
_entity_poly.type
_entity_poly.pdbx_seq_one_letter_code
_entity_poly.pdbx_strand_id
1 'polypeptide(L)'
;MIQPIVVRALPHGRYELIAGERRWRAAQRAGLGEVPALVREVSEQTVLAMALIENIQREDLSPLEEADALQRLIDEFGLTHQQVAEAVGRSRAAVSNLLRLLELPARIRALLDTRSLDMGHARALATLPEKLAVSLAERAAAQHWSVRELEAAARLAQSAPIAAIKTAA
;
A
#
# COMPACT_ATOMS: atom_id res chain seq x y z
N MET A 1 15.66 -28.92 9.97
CA MET A 1 15.76 -28.08 11.19
C MET A 1 14.35 -27.67 11.62
N ILE A 2 13.98 -27.86 12.88
CA ILE A 2 12.67 -27.41 13.41
C ILE A 2 12.79 -25.94 13.74
N GLN A 3 12.02 -25.10 13.05
CA GLN A 3 12.00 -23.66 13.34
C GLN A 3 11.12 -23.43 14.59
N PRO A 4 11.57 -22.66 15.60
CA PRO A 4 10.80 -22.41 16.83
C PRO A 4 9.59 -21.51 16.59
N ILE A 5 8.55 -21.63 17.43
CA ILE A 5 7.41 -20.68 17.44
C ILE A 5 7.83 -19.36 18.09
N VAL A 6 7.18 -18.25 17.73
CA VAL A 6 7.49 -16.94 18.34
C VAL A 6 6.41 -16.61 19.35
N VAL A 7 6.82 -16.34 20.59
CA VAL A 7 5.91 -16.00 21.68
C VAL A 7 6.33 -14.72 22.38
N ARG A 8 5.37 -14.07 23.03
CA ARG A 8 5.60 -12.93 23.92
C ARG A 8 5.26 -13.32 25.34
N ALA A 9 6.06 -12.84 26.30
CA ALA A 9 5.77 -13.00 27.72
C ALA A 9 4.59 -12.11 28.13
N LEU A 10 3.64 -12.70 28.86
CA LEU A 10 2.53 -12.02 29.53
C LEU A 10 2.74 -12.06 31.05
N PRO A 11 2.03 -11.22 31.82
CA PRO A 11 2.03 -11.32 33.27
C PRO A 11 1.66 -12.73 33.75
N HIS A 12 2.26 -13.12 34.87
CA HIS A 12 2.01 -14.39 35.57
C HIS A 12 2.53 -15.62 34.81
N GLY A 13 3.64 -15.47 34.07
CA GLY A 13 4.33 -16.58 33.40
C GLY A 13 3.56 -17.16 32.22
N ARG A 14 2.58 -16.42 31.68
CA ARG A 14 1.84 -16.82 30.48
C ARG A 14 2.58 -16.35 29.23
N TYR A 15 2.24 -16.96 28.11
CA TYR A 15 2.77 -16.59 26.81
C TYR A 15 1.66 -16.43 25.78
N GLU A 16 1.80 -15.43 24.92
CA GLU A 16 0.94 -15.24 23.75
C GLU A 16 1.68 -15.66 22.49
N LEU A 17 1.01 -16.39 21.61
CA LEU A 17 1.56 -16.82 20.34
C LEU A 17 1.52 -15.65 19.34
N ILE A 18 2.68 -15.22 18.87
CA ILE A 18 2.79 -14.15 17.85
C ILE A 18 2.83 -14.75 16.45
N ALA A 19 3.61 -15.83 16.27
CA ALA A 19 3.79 -16.45 14.95
C ALA A 19 4.03 -17.95 15.05
N GLY A 20 3.56 -18.67 14.03
CA GLY A 20 3.75 -20.13 13.92
C GLY A 20 2.53 -20.96 14.35
N GLU A 21 1.31 -20.44 14.22
CA GLU A 21 0.08 -21.13 14.65
C GLU A 21 -0.11 -22.52 14.03
N ARG A 22 0.25 -22.70 12.75
CA ARG A 22 0.22 -24.04 12.13
C ARG A 22 1.12 -25.05 12.85
N ARG A 23 2.31 -24.62 13.31
CA ARG A 23 3.27 -25.46 14.05
C ARG A 23 2.79 -25.74 15.47
N TRP A 24 2.27 -24.71 16.16
CA TRP A 24 1.68 -24.89 17.48
C TRP A 24 0.52 -25.88 17.47
N ARG A 25 -0.43 -25.74 16.52
CA ARG A 25 -1.53 -26.70 16.34
C ARG A 25 -1.04 -28.10 15.95
N ALA A 26 0.02 -28.21 15.15
CA ALA A 26 0.60 -29.51 14.80
C ALA A 26 1.22 -30.21 16.02
N ALA A 27 1.95 -29.48 16.86
CA ALA A 27 2.49 -30.00 18.11
C ALA A 27 1.41 -30.43 19.09
N GLN A 28 0.32 -29.66 19.18
CA GLN A 28 -0.84 -30.00 19.99
C GLN A 28 -1.52 -31.29 19.51
N ARG A 29 -1.69 -31.47 18.19
CA ARG A 29 -2.19 -32.73 17.61
C ARG A 29 -1.23 -33.91 17.81
N ALA A 30 0.07 -33.65 17.88
CA ALA A 30 1.09 -34.66 18.15
C ALA A 30 1.21 -35.02 19.65
N GLY A 31 0.46 -34.37 20.53
CA GLY A 31 0.49 -34.63 21.98
C GLY A 31 1.79 -34.18 22.65
N LEU A 32 2.53 -33.24 22.04
CA LEU A 32 3.77 -32.73 22.64
C LEU A 32 3.43 -31.83 23.85
N GLY A 33 3.99 -32.17 25.02
CA GLY A 33 3.84 -31.38 26.24
C GLY A 33 4.62 -30.07 26.23
N GLU A 34 5.66 -29.99 25.38
CA GLU A 34 6.52 -28.82 25.26
C GLU A 34 6.87 -28.56 23.79
N VAL A 35 7.07 -27.29 23.43
CA VAL A 35 7.48 -26.88 22.09
C VAL A 35 8.58 -25.81 22.16
N PRO A 36 9.60 -25.89 21.29
CA PRO A 36 10.64 -24.88 21.24
C PRO A 36 10.04 -23.53 20.81
N ALA A 37 10.19 -22.54 21.69
CA ALA A 37 9.67 -21.19 21.51
C ALA A 37 10.79 -20.16 21.67
N LEU A 38 10.75 -19.13 20.83
CA LEU A 38 11.57 -17.94 20.96
C LEU A 38 10.73 -16.87 21.67
N VAL A 39 11.11 -16.52 22.89
CA VAL A 39 10.50 -15.40 23.62
C VAL A 39 11.08 -14.11 23.09
N ARG A 40 10.24 -13.23 22.55
CA ARG A 40 10.63 -11.87 22.20
C ARG A 40 9.82 -10.87 23.02
N GLU A 41 10.52 -9.89 23.58
CA GLU A 41 9.90 -8.68 24.10
C GLU A 41 9.50 -7.82 22.90
N VAL A 42 8.27 -8.00 22.43
CA VAL A 42 7.67 -7.19 21.37
C VAL A 42 6.44 -6.50 21.94
N SER A 43 6.32 -5.19 21.74
CA SER A 43 5.15 -4.45 22.19
C SER A 43 3.91 -4.92 21.42
N GLU A 44 2.71 -4.68 21.97
CA GLU A 44 1.44 -4.95 21.25
C GLU A 44 1.42 -4.27 19.89
N GLN A 45 1.91 -3.03 19.84
CA GLN A 45 2.05 -2.28 18.60
C GLN A 45 2.95 -3.00 17.59
N THR A 46 4.06 -3.60 18.01
CA THR A 46 4.92 -4.35 17.07
C THR A 46 4.26 -5.63 16.58
N VAL A 47 3.53 -6.35 17.44
CA VAL A 47 2.77 -7.54 17.02
C VAL A 47 1.71 -7.19 15.99
N LEU A 48 0.96 -6.10 16.20
CA LEU A 48 -0.05 -5.63 15.27
C LEU A 48 0.56 -5.16 13.94
N ALA A 49 1.69 -4.44 13.99
CA ALA A 49 2.42 -4.05 12.78
C ALA A 49 2.88 -5.27 11.97
N MET A 50 3.39 -6.31 12.63
CA MET A 50 3.80 -7.56 11.98
C MET A 50 2.63 -8.25 11.29
N ALA A 51 1.46 -8.31 11.94
CA ALA A 51 0.25 -8.89 11.36
C ALA A 51 -0.24 -8.09 10.14
N LEU A 52 -0.15 -6.76 10.19
CA LEU A 52 -0.49 -5.88 9.06
C LEU A 52 0.47 -6.09 7.88
N ILE A 53 1.78 -6.19 8.14
CA ILE A 53 2.80 -6.48 7.11
C ILE A 53 2.53 -7.83 6.44
N GLU A 54 2.23 -8.88 7.22
CA GLU A 54 1.88 -10.19 6.67
C GLU A 54 0.63 -10.12 5.78
N ASN A 55 -0.37 -9.32 6.18
CA ASN A 55 -1.56 -9.12 5.37
C ASN A 55 -1.27 -8.36 4.06
N ILE A 56 -0.38 -7.36 4.09
CA ILE A 56 0.07 -6.61 2.90
C ILE A 56 0.80 -7.52 1.90
N GLN A 57 1.55 -8.51 2.37
CA GLN A 57 2.30 -9.42 1.52
C GLN A 57 1.43 -10.48 0.81
N ARG A 58 0.10 -10.47 1.01
CA ARG A 58 -0.83 -11.34 0.28
C ARG A 58 -1.12 -10.78 -1.11
N GLU A 59 -1.25 -11.66 -2.11
CA GLU A 59 -1.34 -11.27 -3.54
C GLU A 59 -2.70 -10.67 -3.96
N ASP A 60 -3.65 -10.49 -3.04
CA ASP A 60 -5.05 -10.15 -3.37
C ASP A 60 -5.41 -8.67 -3.23
N LEU A 61 -4.50 -7.80 -2.75
CA LEU A 61 -4.81 -6.40 -2.48
C LEU A 61 -4.85 -5.53 -3.74
N SER A 62 -5.84 -4.65 -3.81
CA SER A 62 -5.86 -3.55 -4.77
C SER A 62 -4.73 -2.55 -4.48
N PRO A 63 -4.24 -1.79 -5.47
CA PRO A 63 -3.20 -0.78 -5.23
C PRO A 63 -3.59 0.29 -4.20
N LEU A 64 -4.89 0.61 -4.09
CA LEU A 64 -5.41 1.56 -3.10
C LEU A 64 -5.47 0.94 -1.70
N GLU A 65 -5.92 -0.32 -1.59
CA GLU A 65 -5.92 -1.05 -0.31
C GLU A 65 -4.48 -1.24 0.22
N GLU A 66 -3.54 -1.53 -0.68
CA GLU A 66 -2.14 -1.61 -0.33
C GLU A 66 -1.61 -0.24 0.15
N ALA A 67 -1.93 0.84 -0.56
CA ALA A 67 -1.53 2.18 -0.15
C ALA A 67 -2.08 2.56 1.23
N ASP A 68 -3.36 2.27 1.51
CA ASP A 68 -3.98 2.50 2.81
C ASP A 68 -3.28 1.69 3.92
N ALA A 69 -2.97 0.42 3.66
CA ALA A 69 -2.27 -0.42 4.63
C ALA A 69 -0.85 0.07 4.92
N LEU A 70 -0.13 0.58 3.90
CA LEU A 70 1.18 1.21 4.07
C LEU A 70 1.08 2.52 4.86
N GLN A 71 0.04 3.33 4.62
CA GLN A 71 -0.19 4.58 5.35
C GLN A 71 -0.45 4.30 6.84
N ARG A 72 -1.24 3.25 7.15
CA ARG A 72 -1.46 2.81 8.53
C ARG A 72 -0.16 2.40 9.23
N LEU A 73 0.77 1.73 8.54
CA LEU A 73 2.08 1.42 9.10
C LEU A 73 2.86 2.68 9.53
N ILE A 74 2.71 3.77 8.77
CA ILE A 74 3.37 5.05 9.06
C ILE A 74 2.66 5.77 10.22
N ASP A 75 1.35 5.91 10.13
CA ASP A 75 0.58 6.75 11.06
C ASP A 75 0.35 6.08 12.42
N GLU A 76 0.01 4.78 12.43
CA GLU A 76 -0.34 4.05 13.67
C GLU A 76 0.92 3.54 14.40
N PHE A 77 2.00 3.27 13.67
CA PHE A 77 3.21 2.62 14.23
C PHE A 77 4.48 3.48 14.10
N GLY A 78 4.39 4.68 13.52
CA GLY A 78 5.51 5.62 13.42
C GLY A 78 6.65 5.13 12.52
N LEU A 79 6.39 4.18 11.62
CA LEU A 79 7.41 3.67 10.71
C LEU A 79 7.73 4.71 9.65
N THR A 80 9.02 4.88 9.34
CA THR A 80 9.44 5.68 8.19
C THR A 80 9.15 4.94 6.89
N HIS A 81 9.06 5.67 5.77
CA HIS A 81 8.90 5.06 4.44
C HIS A 81 10.00 4.03 4.13
N GLN A 82 11.22 4.24 4.64
CA GLN A 82 12.33 3.30 4.46
C GLN A 82 12.09 2.00 5.22
N GLN A 83 11.67 2.08 6.49
CA GLN A 83 11.38 0.89 7.30
C GLN A 83 10.18 0.12 6.77
N VAL A 84 9.13 0.81 6.30
CA VAL A 84 7.99 0.17 5.63
C VAL A 84 8.46 -0.57 4.38
N ALA A 85 9.28 0.07 3.53
CA ALA A 85 9.80 -0.54 2.31
C ALA A 85 10.62 -1.81 2.58
N GLU A 86 11.50 -1.77 3.57
CA GLU A 86 12.28 -2.93 4.02
C GLU A 86 11.37 -4.05 4.53
N ALA A 87 10.38 -3.72 5.35
CA ALA A 87 9.44 -4.69 5.93
C ALA A 87 8.58 -5.40 4.88
N VAL A 88 8.11 -4.68 3.85
CA VAL A 88 7.28 -5.25 2.78
C VAL A 88 8.10 -5.78 1.58
N GLY A 89 9.43 -5.71 1.63
CA GLY A 89 10.31 -6.22 0.58
C GLY A 89 10.28 -5.41 -0.73
N ARG A 90 10.04 -4.09 -0.64
CA ARG A 90 9.95 -3.19 -1.80
C ARG A 90 10.97 -2.05 -1.71
N SER A 91 11.12 -1.30 -2.80
CA SER A 91 11.93 -0.09 -2.77
C SER A 91 11.19 1.06 -2.09
N ARG A 92 11.92 1.97 -1.43
CA ARG A 92 11.34 3.20 -0.85
C ARG A 92 10.57 4.03 -1.89
N ALA A 93 11.03 4.02 -3.15
CA ALA A 93 10.36 4.69 -4.25
C ALA A 93 9.02 4.04 -4.59
N ALA A 94 8.93 2.69 -4.56
CA ALA A 94 7.67 1.98 -4.78
C ALA A 94 6.64 2.31 -3.69
N VAL A 95 7.04 2.28 -2.41
CA VAL A 95 6.18 2.68 -1.29
C VAL A 95 5.68 4.12 -1.45
N SER A 96 6.58 5.05 -1.75
CA SER A 96 6.21 6.46 -1.93
C SER A 96 5.26 6.67 -3.11
N ASN A 97 5.38 5.87 -4.19
CA ASN A 97 4.46 5.95 -5.33
C ASN A 97 3.07 5.40 -5.00
N LEU A 98 2.97 4.38 -4.15
CA LEU A 98 1.68 3.84 -3.68
C LEU A 98 0.97 4.84 -2.77
N LEU A 99 1.69 5.42 -1.82
CA LEU A 99 1.11 6.41 -0.90
C LEU A 99 0.55 7.64 -1.64
N ARG A 100 1.21 8.08 -2.72
CA ARG A 100 0.70 9.17 -3.58
C ARG A 100 -0.66 8.88 -4.22
N LEU A 101 -1.09 7.63 -4.32
CA LEU A 101 -2.43 7.32 -4.81
C LEU A 101 -3.52 7.86 -3.89
N LEU A 102 -3.25 7.90 -2.58
CA LEU A 102 -4.19 8.40 -1.59
C LEU A 102 -4.40 9.91 -1.72
N GLU A 103 -3.39 10.62 -2.24
CA GLU A 103 -3.44 12.06 -2.52
C GLU A 103 -4.23 12.39 -3.79
N LEU A 104 -4.51 11.40 -4.66
CA LEU A 104 -5.28 11.64 -5.88
C LEU A 104 -6.73 12.00 -5.55
N PRO A 105 -7.38 12.87 -6.33
CA PRO A 105 -8.80 13.19 -6.18
C PRO A 105 -9.68 11.93 -6.17
N ALA A 106 -10.74 11.94 -5.36
CA ALA A 106 -11.63 10.78 -5.15
C ALA A 106 -12.17 10.18 -6.47
N ARG A 107 -12.45 11.03 -7.47
CA ARG A 107 -12.89 10.58 -8.80
C ARG A 107 -11.85 9.71 -9.50
N ILE A 108 -10.56 10.05 -9.39
CA ILE A 108 -9.47 9.29 -10.00
C ILE A 108 -9.28 7.97 -9.25
N ARG A 109 -9.36 7.98 -7.92
CA ARG A 109 -9.27 6.75 -7.10
C ARG A 109 -10.38 5.75 -7.46
N ALA A 110 -11.62 6.21 -7.65
CA ALA A 110 -12.72 5.35 -8.10
C ALA A 110 -12.46 4.69 -9.48
N LEU A 111 -11.76 5.38 -10.38
CA LEU A 111 -11.37 4.82 -11.68
C LEU A 111 -10.25 3.77 -11.56
N LEU A 112 -9.37 3.88 -10.55
CA LEU A 112 -8.38 2.87 -10.22
C LEU A 112 -9.04 1.63 -9.59
N ASP A 113 -10.00 1.82 -8.67
CA ASP A 113 -10.74 0.72 -8.03
C ASP A 113 -11.51 -0.12 -9.05
N THR A 114 -12.14 0.54 -10.03
CA THR A 114 -12.85 -0.14 -11.14
C THR A 114 -11.92 -0.73 -12.19
N ARG A 115 -10.60 -0.58 -12.04
CA ARG A 115 -9.56 -0.97 -13.04
C ARG A 115 -9.75 -0.32 -14.41
N SER A 116 -10.45 0.81 -14.47
CA SER A 116 -10.56 1.62 -15.69
C SER A 116 -9.26 2.38 -15.96
N LEU A 117 -8.44 2.56 -14.92
CA LEU A 117 -7.09 3.11 -14.99
C LEU A 117 -6.13 2.20 -14.23
N ASP A 118 -4.93 2.06 -14.79
CA ASP A 118 -3.80 1.43 -14.09
C ASP A 118 -2.91 2.41 -13.31
N MET A 119 -2.01 1.85 -12.51
CA MET A 119 -0.98 2.57 -11.76
C MET A 119 -0.12 3.52 -12.60
N GLY A 120 0.13 3.19 -13.87
CA GLY A 120 0.85 4.08 -14.79
C GLY A 120 0.10 5.38 -15.04
N HIS A 121 -1.22 5.31 -15.20
CA HIS A 121 -2.06 6.50 -15.36
C HIS A 121 -2.10 7.33 -14.09
N ALA A 122 -2.28 6.68 -12.93
CA ALA A 122 -2.28 7.34 -11.63
C ALA A 122 -1.02 8.20 -11.43
N ARG A 123 0.16 7.64 -11.76
CA ARG A 123 1.44 8.34 -11.66
C ARG A 123 1.54 9.55 -12.58
N ALA A 124 1.03 9.45 -13.80
CA ALA A 124 1.01 10.56 -14.75
C ALA A 124 0.04 11.67 -14.31
N LEU A 125 -1.08 11.30 -13.66
CA LEU A 125 -2.08 12.24 -13.17
C LEU A 125 -1.66 12.96 -11.89
N ALA A 126 -0.90 12.29 -11.02
CA ALA A 126 -0.46 12.82 -9.71
C ALA A 126 0.40 14.09 -9.81
N THR A 127 0.99 14.38 -10.96
CA THR A 127 1.83 15.58 -11.18
C THR A 127 1.04 16.77 -11.73
N LEU A 128 -0.25 16.59 -12.04
CA LEU A 128 -1.08 17.60 -12.70
C LEU A 128 -1.95 18.36 -11.70
N PRO A 129 -2.35 19.61 -12.01
CA PRO A 129 -3.37 20.31 -11.25
C PRO A 129 -4.68 19.50 -11.22
N GLU A 130 -5.33 19.43 -10.05
CA GLU A 130 -6.50 18.58 -9.78
C GLU A 130 -7.57 18.63 -10.89
N LYS A 131 -8.00 19.83 -11.30
CA LYS A 131 -9.03 20.00 -12.35
C LYS A 131 -8.62 19.35 -13.67
N LEU A 132 -7.35 19.51 -14.06
CA LEU A 132 -6.82 18.93 -15.29
C LEU A 132 -6.66 17.40 -15.15
N ALA A 133 -6.15 16.94 -14.01
CA ALA A 133 -5.99 15.53 -13.71
C ALA A 133 -7.33 14.79 -13.80
N VAL A 134 -8.38 15.29 -13.14
CA VAL A 134 -9.72 14.68 -13.18
C VAL A 134 -10.26 14.62 -14.61
N SER A 135 -10.18 15.72 -15.36
CA SER A 135 -10.68 15.76 -16.74
C SER A 135 -9.96 14.77 -17.66
N LEU A 136 -8.64 14.65 -17.53
CA LEU A 136 -7.87 13.70 -18.33
C LEU A 136 -8.11 12.26 -17.90
N ALA A 137 -8.30 12.01 -16.60
CA ALA A 137 -8.62 10.68 -16.07
C ALA A 137 -9.96 10.15 -16.60
N GLU A 138 -11.00 10.99 -16.58
CA GLU A 138 -12.33 10.64 -17.11
C GLU A 138 -12.27 10.35 -18.62
N ARG A 139 -11.53 11.16 -19.38
CA ARG A 139 -11.31 10.93 -20.82
C ARG A 139 -10.52 9.66 -21.10
N ALA A 140 -9.45 9.42 -20.34
CA ALA A 140 -8.63 8.22 -20.47
C ALA A 140 -9.42 6.96 -20.19
N ALA A 141 -10.27 6.96 -19.15
CA ALA A 141 -11.15 5.85 -18.84
C ALA A 141 -12.22 5.62 -19.93
N ALA A 142 -12.87 6.69 -20.40
CA ALA A 142 -13.93 6.59 -21.41
C ALA A 142 -13.42 6.14 -22.80
N GLN A 143 -12.16 6.47 -23.13
CA GLN A 143 -11.56 6.19 -24.43
C GLN A 143 -10.52 5.06 -24.37
N HIS A 144 -10.36 4.40 -23.22
CA HIS A 144 -9.37 3.35 -22.99
C HIS A 144 -7.94 3.74 -23.41
N TRP A 145 -7.53 4.95 -23.05
CA TRP A 145 -6.18 5.42 -23.36
C TRP A 145 -5.12 4.56 -22.69
N SER A 146 -4.01 4.40 -23.40
CA SER A 146 -2.75 3.94 -22.83
C SER A 146 -2.09 5.05 -22.01
N VAL A 147 -1.16 4.64 -21.12
CA VAL A 147 -0.36 5.58 -20.31
C VAL A 147 0.36 6.60 -21.18
N ARG A 148 0.86 6.18 -22.36
CA ARG A 148 1.56 7.05 -23.31
C ARG A 148 0.64 8.11 -23.91
N GLU A 149 -0.60 7.75 -24.24
CA GLU A 149 -1.59 8.68 -24.77
C GLU A 149 -1.99 9.71 -23.72
N LEU A 150 -2.19 9.27 -22.47
CA LEU A 150 -2.44 10.17 -21.35
C LEU A 150 -1.27 11.14 -21.13
N GLU A 151 -0.03 10.65 -21.12
CA GLU A 151 1.18 11.50 -20.99
C GLU A 151 1.32 12.49 -22.14
N ALA A 152 0.96 12.10 -23.36
CA ALA A 152 0.95 13.00 -24.51
C ALA A 152 -0.12 14.09 -24.34
N ALA A 153 -1.34 13.71 -23.96
CA ALA A 153 -2.43 14.65 -23.70
C ALA A 153 -2.11 15.61 -22.55
N ALA A 154 -1.51 15.11 -21.48
CA ALA A 154 -1.07 15.90 -20.33
C ALA A 154 0.02 16.91 -20.71
N ARG A 155 0.98 16.52 -21.56
CA ARG A 155 2.00 17.44 -22.10
C ARG A 155 1.37 18.53 -22.96
N LEU A 156 0.47 18.16 -23.88
CA LEU A 156 -0.23 19.13 -24.73
C LEU A 156 -1.04 20.13 -23.89
N ALA A 157 -1.80 19.66 -22.90
CA ALA A 157 -2.61 20.51 -22.04
C ALA A 157 -1.80 21.47 -21.16
N GLN A 158 -0.60 21.09 -20.72
CA GLN A 158 0.31 21.97 -19.98
C GLN A 158 1.06 22.95 -20.89
N SER A 159 1.32 22.55 -22.14
CA SER A 159 2.04 23.36 -23.12
C SER A 159 1.17 24.41 -23.81
N ALA A 160 -0.16 24.29 -23.76
CA ALA A 160 -1.09 25.26 -24.32
C ALA A 160 -1.11 26.54 -23.45
N PRO A 161 -0.46 27.64 -23.86
CA PRO A 161 -0.56 28.90 -23.16
C PRO A 161 -1.92 29.54 -23.49
N ILE A 162 -2.34 30.47 -22.63
CA ILE A 162 -3.51 31.34 -22.77
C ILE A 162 -3.49 32.05 -24.14
N ALA A 163 -4.05 31.43 -25.18
CA ALA A 163 -4.15 31.98 -26.54
C ALA A 163 -5.57 31.86 -27.07
N ALA A 164 -6.56 32.27 -26.26
CA ALA A 164 -7.94 32.44 -26.71
C ALA A 164 -8.73 33.42 -25.82
N ILE A 165 -8.11 34.49 -25.31
CA ILE A 165 -8.84 35.67 -24.80
C ILE A 165 -8.08 36.93 -25.23
N LYS A 166 -8.00 37.18 -26.54
CA LYS A 166 -7.99 38.54 -27.07
C LYS A 166 -9.22 38.65 -27.97
N THR A 167 -10.35 38.78 -27.30
CA THR A 167 -11.59 39.27 -27.89
C THR A 167 -11.30 40.63 -28.51
N ALA A 168 -11.80 40.79 -29.73
CA ALA A 168 -12.04 42.05 -30.38
C ALA A 168 -12.49 43.12 -29.38
N ALA A 169 -11.82 44.26 -29.41
CA ALA A 169 -12.32 45.56 -28.99
C ALA A 169 -12.08 46.52 -30.16
#